data_AF-A0ABD0NKH8-F1
#
_entry.id   AF-A0ABD0NKH8-F1
#
_cell.length_a   1.000
_cell.length_b   1.000
_cell.length_c   1.000
_cell.angle_alpha   90.00
_cell.angle_beta   90.00
_cell.angle_gamma   90.00
#
_symmetry.space_group_name_H-M   'P 1'
#
loop_
_entity.id
_entity.type
_entity.pdbx_description
1 polymer ?
#
loop_
_entity_poly.entity_id
_entity_poly.type
_entity_poly.pdbx_seq_one_letter_code
_entity_poly.pdbx_strand_id
1 'polypeptide(L)' 'DDLYPDTAGPDPALEPEEWMDGRDADPILVSMRDGYVPPKSRELKVAKTNVLDTRPATRRSMSTVDGSSLP' A
#
# COMPACT_ATOMS: atom_id res chain seq x y z
N ASP A 1 -0.65 26.59 -17.58
CA ASP A 1 -0.31 25.56 -16.58
C ASP A 1 -0.40 24.18 -17.16
N ASP A 2 0.70 23.43 -17.01
CA ASP A 2 0.68 21.99 -17.18
C ASP A 2 -0.07 21.37 -16.00
N LEU A 3 -1.05 20.50 -16.26
CA LEU A 3 -1.90 19.91 -15.24
C LEU A 3 -1.26 18.72 -14.52
N TYR A 4 -0.16 18.18 -15.07
CA TYR A 4 0.52 17.01 -14.54
C TYR A 4 2.01 17.32 -14.39
N PRO A 5 2.41 18.02 -13.31
CA PRO A 5 3.81 18.15 -12.96
C PRO A 5 4.41 16.76 -12.65
N ASP A 6 5.74 16.68 -12.57
CA ASP A 6 6.41 15.43 -12.20
C ASP A 6 5.99 14.98 -10.79
N THR A 7 5.74 13.67 -10.63
CA THR A 7 5.12 13.07 -9.43
C THR A 7 5.99 11.98 -8.83
N ALA A 8 5.81 11.66 -7.54
CA ALA A 8 6.56 10.57 -6.91
C ALA A 8 6.35 9.22 -7.62
N GLY A 9 7.44 8.60 -8.06
CA GLY A 9 7.46 7.32 -8.74
C GLY A 9 7.46 6.11 -7.80
N PRO A 10 7.46 4.89 -8.36
CA PRO A 10 7.42 3.65 -7.59
C PRO A 10 8.77 3.25 -6.98
N ASP A 11 9.88 3.82 -7.45
CA ASP A 11 11.21 3.53 -6.93
C ASP A 11 11.48 4.30 -5.63
N PRO A 12 11.98 3.62 -4.57
CA PRO A 12 12.29 4.28 -3.30
C PRO A 12 13.52 5.18 -3.43
N ALA A 13 13.53 6.30 -2.71
CA ALA A 13 14.66 7.23 -2.69
C ALA A 13 15.82 6.78 -1.78
N LEU A 14 15.55 5.90 -0.80
CA LEU A 14 16.50 5.42 0.20
C LEU A 14 16.30 3.94 0.48
N GLU A 15 17.38 3.25 0.84
CA GLU A 15 17.28 1.93 1.47
C GLU A 15 16.85 2.06 2.95
N PRO A 16 16.24 1.01 3.53
CA PRO A 16 15.71 1.07 4.90
C PRO A 16 16.75 1.44 5.94
N GLU A 17 17.98 0.94 5.81
CA GLU A 17 19.06 1.18 6.76
C GLU A 17 19.47 2.66 6.77
N GLU A 18 19.49 3.32 5.60
CA GLU A 18 19.85 4.73 5.48
C GLU A 18 18.82 5.64 6.15
N TRP A 19 17.53 5.32 5.98
CA TRP A 19 16.45 6.06 6.66
C TRP A 19 16.50 5.84 8.18
N MET A 20 16.78 4.62 8.63
CA MET A 20 16.94 4.30 10.06
C MET A 20 18.14 5.03 10.69
N ASP A 21 19.19 5.28 9.91
CA ASP A 21 20.35 6.10 10.31
C ASP A 21 20.04 7.61 10.32
N GLY A 22 18.80 8.01 10.01
CA GLY A 22 18.33 9.40 10.04
C GLY A 22 18.59 10.20 8.76
N ARG A 23 18.82 9.53 7.62
CA ARG A 23 18.85 10.21 6.31
C ARG A 23 17.43 10.53 5.85
N ASP A 24 17.31 11.72 5.27
CA ASP A 24 16.13 12.16 4.53
C ASP A 24 16.48 12.36 3.06
N ALA A 25 15.55 12.01 2.17
CA ALA A 25 15.64 12.26 0.74
C ALA A 25 14.26 12.52 0.14
N ASP A 26 14.21 13.40 -0.85
CA ASP A 26 13.00 13.65 -1.64
C ASP A 26 12.65 12.43 -2.50
N PRO A 27 11.36 12.22 -2.82
CA PRO A 27 10.93 11.12 -3.68
C PRO A 27 11.53 11.25 -5.09
N ILE A 28 11.79 10.11 -5.72
CA ILE A 28 12.20 10.06 -7.13
C ILE A 28 11.01 10.47 -7.99
N LEU A 29 11.10 11.60 -8.68
CA LEU A 29 10.03 12.12 -9.51
C LEU A 29 10.01 11.47 -10.90
N VAL A 30 8.81 11.22 -11.42
CA VAL A 30 8.52 10.68 -12.74
C VAL A 30 7.48 11.55 -13.45
N SER A 31 7.67 11.73 -14.76
CA SER A 31 6.73 12.43 -15.63
C SER A 31 5.59 11.49 -16.03
N MET A 32 4.33 11.90 -15.80
CA MET A 32 3.17 11.14 -16.26
C MET A 32 2.99 11.19 -17.80
N ARG A 33 3.72 12.06 -18.50
CA ARG A 33 3.67 12.16 -19.97
C ARG A 33 4.16 10.89 -20.65
N ASP A 34 5.07 10.16 -20.00
CA ASP A 34 5.67 8.94 -20.55
C ASP A 34 4.73 7.72 -20.41
N GLY A 35 3.54 7.91 -19.82
CA GLY A 35 2.55 6.86 -19.59
C GLY A 35 2.88 5.97 -18.39
N TYR A 36 2.21 4.82 -18.29
CA TYR A 36 2.39 3.90 -17.18
C TYR A 36 3.73 3.15 -17.29
N VAL A 37 4.59 3.34 -16.30
CA VAL A 37 5.83 2.57 -16.12
C VAL A 37 5.58 1.50 -15.05
N PRO A 38 5.57 0.20 -15.40
CA PRO A 38 5.38 -0.84 -14.41
C PRO A 38 6.54 -0.86 -13.41
N PRO A 39 6.26 -1.02 -12.10
CA PRO A 39 7.31 -1.17 -11.11
C PRO A 39 8.21 -2.37 -11.43
N LYS A 40 9.51 -2.24 -11.17
CA LYS A 40 10.40 -3.40 -11.19
C LYS A 40 9.99 -4.32 -10.05
N SER A 41 9.69 -5.58 -10.37
CA SER A 41 9.28 -6.56 -9.36
C SER A 41 10.42 -6.78 -8.36
N ARG A 42 10.22 -6.32 -7.12
CA ARG A 42 11.13 -6.60 -5.99
C ARG A 42 10.49 -7.71 -5.16
N GLU A 43 11.20 -8.81 -4.97
CA GLU A 43 10.69 -9.93 -4.17
C GLU A 43 10.59 -9.52 -2.70
N LEU A 44 9.36 -9.36 -2.22
CA LEU A 44 9.10 -9.01 -0.82
C LEU A 44 9.26 -10.26 0.05
N LYS A 45 10.43 -10.39 0.67
CA LYS A 45 10.73 -11.48 1.61
C LYS A 45 10.29 -11.07 3.02
N VAL A 46 9.19 -11.64 3.50
CA VAL A 46 8.73 -11.48 4.88
C VAL A 46 9.19 -12.66 5.74
N ALA A 47 9.80 -12.38 6.89
CA ALA A 47 10.30 -13.41 7.79
C ALA A 47 9.20 -14.06 8.66
N LYS A 48 8.04 -13.43 8.76
CA LYS A 48 6.91 -13.89 9.58
C LYS A 48 5.73 -14.29 8.69
N THR A 49 5.11 -15.41 9.04
CA THR A 49 3.89 -15.88 8.39
C THR A 49 2.72 -14.96 8.70
N ASN A 50 1.76 -14.87 7.77
CA ASN A 50 0.58 -14.05 7.95
C ASN A 50 -0.33 -14.65 9.03
N VAL A 51 -0.64 -13.88 10.07
CA VAL A 51 -1.49 -14.31 11.20
C VAL A 51 -2.96 -14.50 10.82
N LEU A 52 -3.39 -13.95 9.67
CA LEU A 52 -4.74 -14.11 9.13
C LEU A 52 -4.91 -15.43 8.35
N ASP A 53 -3.82 -16.11 7.97
CA ASP A 53 -3.90 -17.43 7.31
C ASP A 53 -4.45 -18.50 8.27
N THR A 54 -4.26 -18.32 9.58
CA THR A 54 -4.98 -19.08 10.61
C THR A 54 -6.39 -18.51 10.78
N ARG A 55 -7.29 -18.81 9.85
CA ARG A 55 -8.71 -18.52 10.02
C ARG A 55 -9.33 -19.55 10.96
N PRO A 56 -9.65 -19.24 12.24
CA PRO A 56 -10.59 -20.07 12.98
C PRO A 56 -11.89 -20.07 12.18
N ALA A 57 -12.49 -21.26 11.98
CA ALA A 57 -13.75 -21.41 11.25
C ALA A 57 -14.72 -20.31 11.71
N THR A 58 -15.07 -19.40 10.78
CA THR A 58 -15.95 -18.27 11.07
C THR A 58 -17.27 -18.84 11.58
N ARG A 59 -17.52 -18.81 12.90
CA ARG A 59 -18.89 -18.87 13.39
C ARG A 59 -19.57 -17.64 12.81
N ARG A 60 -20.48 -17.85 11.86
CA ARG A 60 -21.30 -16.79 11.25
C ARG A 60 -21.94 -15.99 12.38
N SER A 61 -21.39 -14.81 12.68
CA SER A 61 -22.12 -13.81 13.45
C SER A 61 -22.95 -13.05 12.43
N MET A 62 -24.15 -13.55 12.15
CA MET A 62 -25.17 -12.76 11.47
C MET A 62 -25.65 -11.72 12.48
N SER A 63 -25.20 -10.48 12.37
CA SER A 63 -25.96 -9.38 12.95
C SER A 63 -27.04 -9.03 11.93
N THR A 64 -28.22 -9.64 12.08
CA THR A 64 -29.43 -9.17 11.42
C THR A 64 -29.91 -7.96 12.21
N VAL A 65 -29.70 -6.75 11.68
CA VAL A 65 -30.53 -5.63 12.09
C VAL A 65 -31.90 -5.86 11.45
N ASP A 66 -32.86 -6.29 12.27
CA ASP A 66 -34.27 -6.36 11.86
C ASP A 66 -34.78 -4.93 11.73
N GLY A 67 -35.05 -4.51 10.50
CA GLY A 67 -35.60 -3.20 10.15
C GLY A 67 -37.12 -3.18 10.12
N SER A 68 -37.81 -3.96 10.95
CA SER A 68 -39.28 -4.03 10.96
C SER A 68 -39.88 -3.66 12.31
N SER A 69 -39.67 -2.42 12.77
CA SER A 69 -40.70 -1.75 13.57
C SER A 69 -40.45 -0.24 13.63
N LEU A 70 -41.20 0.51 12.83
CA LEU A 70 -41.59 1.87 13.18
C LEU A 70 -43.13 1.92 13.19
N PRO A 71 -43.74 2.60 14.17
CA PRO A 71 -45.18 2.61 14.40
C PRO A 71 -45.97 3.32 13.31
#